data_AF-A0A1R1XGD8-F1
#
_entry.id   AF-A0A1R1XGD8-F1
#
_cell.length_a   1.000
_cell.length_b   1.000
_cell.length_c   1.000
_cell.angle_alpha   90.00
_cell.angle_beta   90.00
_cell.angle_gamma   90.00
#
_symmetry.space_group_name_H-M   'P 1'
#
loop_
_entity.id
_entity.type
_entity.pdbx_description
1 polymer ?
#
loop_
_entity_poly.entity_id
_entity_poly.type
_entity_poly.pdbx_seq_one_letter_code
_entity_poly.pdbx_strand_id
1 'polypeptide(L)'
;MLELTKKTLLLIYSTNLIGTLKSTPRVDIGYINEKLYPKAYVERYDTRQLMDYIDKKVMPNYYKIMIGPVEDVVAVREDMQIRIRELNEKLLEINPDGIYVHGDSLTIADIYLLPLIQRYFLGVRKHCLPALDETGLERFIKWRKTLFELPSFKKSFDSEDDIWNAFSNLKKRLDTQK
;
A
#
# COMPACT_ATOMS: atom_id res chain seq x y z
N MET A 1 -13.19 -4.75 14.96
CA MET A 1 -12.35 -3.52 14.91
C MET A 1 -11.41 -3.53 13.70
N LEU A 2 -10.54 -4.54 13.51
CA LEU A 2 -9.60 -4.62 12.37
C LEU A 2 -10.27 -4.64 10.97
N GLU A 3 -11.41 -5.34 10.83
CA GLU A 3 -12.20 -5.40 9.58
C GLU A 3 -12.82 -4.06 9.17
N LEU A 4 -13.23 -3.25 10.16
CA LEU A 4 -13.73 -1.90 9.92
C LEU A 4 -12.59 -0.99 9.45
N THR A 5 -11.38 -1.13 10.01
CA THR A 5 -10.21 -0.33 9.61
C THR A 5 -9.74 -0.67 8.19
N LYS A 6 -9.78 -1.95 7.78
CA LYS A 6 -9.47 -2.40 6.41
C LYS A 6 -10.49 -1.90 5.39
N LYS A 7 -11.79 -2.03 5.68
CA LYS A 7 -12.86 -1.46 4.84
C LYS A 7 -12.75 0.05 4.75
N THR A 8 -12.46 0.73 5.85
CA THR A 8 -12.27 2.19 5.89
C THR A 8 -11.02 2.63 5.15
N LEU A 9 -9.93 1.86 5.12
CA LEU A 9 -8.73 2.20 4.32
C LEU A 9 -8.93 1.99 2.82
N LEU A 10 -9.58 0.88 2.41
CA LEU A 10 -10.01 0.67 1.03
C LEU A 10 -11.05 1.72 0.60
N LEU A 11 -11.95 2.13 1.51
CA LEU A 11 -12.89 3.23 1.27
C LEU A 11 -12.19 4.58 1.20
N ILE A 12 -11.24 4.91 2.08
CA ILE A 12 -10.50 6.18 2.06
C ILE A 12 -9.62 6.28 0.81
N TYR A 13 -8.92 5.21 0.46
CA TYR A 13 -8.10 5.18 -0.75
C TYR A 13 -8.92 5.15 -2.03
N SER A 14 -10.06 4.44 -2.05
CA SER A 14 -10.98 4.55 -3.18
C SER A 14 -11.56 5.96 -3.25
N THR A 15 -12.03 6.58 -2.16
CA THR A 15 -12.61 7.93 -2.21
C THR A 15 -11.64 9.01 -2.69
N ASN A 16 -10.34 8.89 -2.38
CA ASN A 16 -9.35 9.87 -2.83
C ASN A 16 -8.79 9.56 -4.24
N LEU A 17 -8.68 8.28 -4.67
CA LEU A 17 -8.57 7.92 -6.10
C LEU A 17 -9.75 8.41 -6.94
N ILE A 18 -10.92 8.57 -6.31
CA ILE A 18 -12.21 8.92 -6.94
C ILE A 18 -12.48 10.43 -6.92
N GLY A 19 -11.58 11.26 -6.39
CA GLY A 19 -11.66 12.72 -6.57
C GLY A 19 -11.73 13.14 -8.06
N THR A 20 -11.25 12.27 -8.96
CA THR A 20 -11.36 12.42 -10.43
C THR A 20 -12.58 11.74 -11.07
N LEU A 21 -13.41 11.05 -10.29
CA LEU A 21 -14.64 10.37 -10.70
C LEU A 21 -15.85 10.92 -9.93
N LYS A 22 -15.88 12.24 -9.72
CA LYS A 22 -16.98 13.00 -9.08
C LYS A 22 -18.34 12.90 -9.80
N SER A 23 -18.47 12.05 -10.83
CA SER A 23 -19.74 11.76 -11.50
C SER A 23 -20.20 10.30 -11.43
N THR A 24 -19.53 9.41 -10.69
CA THR A 24 -19.99 8.01 -10.57
C THR A 24 -20.40 7.64 -9.14
N PRO A 25 -21.61 7.05 -8.95
CA PRO A 25 -22.09 6.60 -7.66
C PRO A 25 -21.19 5.47 -7.14
N ARG A 26 -20.98 5.45 -5.82
CA ARG A 26 -20.51 4.31 -4.98
C ARG A 26 -19.91 3.15 -5.78
N VAL A 27 -18.58 3.00 -5.80
CA VAL A 27 -17.91 1.92 -6.56
C VAL A 27 -18.58 0.57 -6.29
N ASP A 28 -19.16 -0.01 -7.34
CA ASP A 28 -19.81 -1.29 -7.27
C ASP A 28 -18.77 -2.39 -7.04
N ILE A 29 -19.00 -3.25 -6.05
CA ILE A 29 -18.17 -4.43 -5.78
C ILE A 29 -18.14 -5.35 -7.02
N GLY A 30 -19.23 -5.37 -7.81
CA GLY A 30 -19.27 -6.05 -9.11
C GLY A 30 -18.24 -5.51 -10.10
N TYR A 31 -18.11 -4.19 -10.20
CA TYR A 31 -17.14 -3.53 -11.09
C TYR A 31 -15.68 -3.82 -10.71
N ILE A 32 -15.36 -3.81 -9.40
CA ILE A 32 -14.02 -4.16 -8.90
C ILE A 32 -13.70 -5.63 -9.22
N ASN A 33 -14.64 -6.55 -8.97
CA ASN A 33 -14.44 -7.97 -9.19
C ASN A 33 -14.32 -8.35 -10.67
N GLU A 34 -14.96 -7.61 -11.57
CA GLU A 34 -14.92 -7.89 -13.00
C GLU A 34 -13.68 -7.30 -13.69
N LYS A 35 -13.21 -6.12 -13.27
CA LYS A 35 -12.11 -5.42 -13.95
C LYS A 35 -10.76 -5.46 -13.26
N LEU A 36 -10.72 -5.52 -11.92
CA LEU A 36 -9.48 -5.35 -11.15
C LEU A 36 -8.97 -6.66 -10.54
N TYR A 37 -9.86 -7.64 -10.35
CA TYR A 37 -9.41 -8.98 -9.98
C TYR A 37 -8.89 -9.70 -11.22
N PRO A 38 -7.79 -10.46 -11.08
CA PRO A 38 -7.33 -11.34 -12.13
C PRO A 38 -8.44 -12.29 -12.59
N LYS A 39 -8.45 -12.65 -13.88
CA LYS A 39 -9.49 -13.55 -14.41
C LYS A 39 -9.20 -15.01 -14.06
N ALA A 40 -7.93 -15.40 -14.05
CA ALA A 40 -7.55 -16.77 -13.75
C ALA A 40 -7.68 -17.07 -12.24
N TYR A 41 -8.16 -18.28 -11.92
CA TYR A 41 -8.35 -18.69 -10.53
C TYR A 41 -7.04 -18.73 -9.73
N VAL A 42 -5.94 -19.14 -10.36
CA VAL A 42 -4.60 -19.19 -9.74
C VAL A 42 -4.15 -17.79 -9.37
N GLU A 43 -4.24 -16.84 -10.29
CA GLU A 43 -3.87 -15.44 -10.02
C GLU A 43 -4.74 -14.81 -8.90
N ARG A 44 -6.02 -15.16 -8.84
CA ARG A 44 -6.90 -14.74 -7.71
C ARG A 44 -6.43 -15.30 -6.38
N TYR A 45 -5.97 -16.56 -6.37
CA TYR A 45 -5.42 -17.18 -5.17
C TYR A 45 -4.13 -16.48 -4.74
N ASP A 46 -3.21 -16.25 -5.67
CA ASP A 46 -1.94 -15.56 -5.40
C ASP A 46 -2.16 -14.12 -4.91
N THR A 47 -3.10 -13.39 -5.51
CA THR A 47 -3.54 -12.07 -5.04
C THR A 47 -4.00 -12.14 -3.58
N ARG A 48 -4.81 -13.13 -3.21
CA ARG A 48 -5.29 -13.27 -1.82
C ARG A 48 -4.15 -13.60 -0.87
N GLN A 49 -3.26 -14.50 -1.24
CA GLN A 49 -2.08 -14.84 -0.42
C GLN A 49 -1.18 -13.62 -0.20
N LEU A 50 -0.98 -12.82 -1.24
CA LEU A 50 -0.22 -11.58 -1.17
C LEU A 50 -0.90 -10.56 -0.24
N MET A 51 -2.21 -10.34 -0.40
CA MET A 51 -2.99 -9.45 0.49
C MET A 51 -2.95 -9.91 1.95
N ASP A 52 -3.08 -11.21 2.20
CA ASP A 52 -2.97 -11.80 3.53
C ASP A 52 -1.59 -11.57 4.15
N TYR A 53 -0.53 -11.75 3.37
CA TYR A 53 0.83 -11.47 3.78
C TYR A 53 1.01 -9.97 4.14
N ILE A 54 0.51 -9.08 3.29
CA ILE A 54 0.58 -7.63 3.52
C ILE A 54 -0.12 -7.26 4.83
N ASP A 55 -1.33 -7.77 5.03
CA ASP A 55 -2.14 -7.50 6.21
C ASP A 55 -1.47 -7.94 7.50
N LYS A 56 -0.81 -9.11 7.47
CA LYS A 56 -0.22 -9.72 8.65
C LYS A 56 1.19 -9.23 8.94
N LYS A 57 1.95 -8.84 7.90
CA LYS A 57 3.40 -8.59 8.00
C LYS A 57 3.82 -7.16 7.66
N VAL A 58 3.18 -6.52 6.69
CA VAL A 58 3.57 -5.20 6.20
C VAL A 58 2.77 -4.09 6.89
N MET A 59 1.45 -4.24 6.93
CA MET A 59 0.52 -3.25 7.46
C MET A 59 0.83 -2.85 8.93
N PRO A 60 1.17 -3.77 9.85
CA PRO A 60 1.48 -3.39 11.23
C PRO A 60 2.72 -2.48 11.34
N ASN A 61 3.77 -2.77 10.57
CA ASN A 61 5.00 -1.98 10.55
C ASN A 61 4.75 -0.60 9.93
N TYR A 62 3.96 -0.57 8.87
CA TYR A 62 3.50 0.66 8.27
C TYR A 62 2.84 1.59 9.31
N TYR A 63 1.92 1.09 10.14
CA TYR A 63 1.31 1.91 11.20
C TYR A 63 2.32 2.36 12.24
N LYS A 64 3.23 1.48 12.66
CA LYS A 64 4.29 1.85 13.60
C LYS A 64 5.17 2.98 13.05
N ILE A 65 5.51 2.96 11.77
CA ILE A 65 6.25 4.05 11.11
C ILE A 65 5.44 5.36 11.10
N MET A 66 4.13 5.29 10.83
CA MET A 66 3.32 6.51 10.68
C MET A 66 2.89 7.16 12.00
N ILE A 67 2.64 6.37 13.06
CA ILE A 67 2.09 6.87 14.33
C ILE A 67 2.83 6.41 15.59
N GLY A 68 3.79 5.50 15.47
CA GLY A 68 4.57 4.98 16.59
C GLY A 68 5.51 6.03 17.21
N PRO A 69 6.01 5.78 18.43
CA PRO A 69 7.06 6.61 19.02
C PRO A 69 8.37 6.42 18.22
N VAL A 70 9.14 7.50 18.05
CA VAL A 70 10.36 7.52 17.21
C VAL A 70 11.36 6.41 17.59
N GLU A 71 11.43 6.10 18.88
CA GLU A 71 12.29 5.08 19.49
C GLU A 71 12.08 3.68 18.87
N ASP A 72 10.83 3.36 18.54
CA ASP A 72 10.43 2.06 17.97
C ASP A 72 10.61 2.01 16.45
N VAL A 73 10.74 3.17 15.80
CA VAL A 73 10.66 3.29 14.34
C VAL A 73 11.92 2.74 13.65
N VAL A 74 13.09 2.77 14.31
CA VAL A 74 14.35 2.26 13.73
C VAL A 74 14.29 0.75 13.50
N ALA A 75 13.96 -0.03 14.52
CA ALA A 75 13.82 -1.49 14.40
C ALA A 75 12.71 -1.88 13.42
N VAL A 76 11.62 -1.11 13.37
CA VAL A 76 10.54 -1.33 12.41
C VAL A 76 11.00 -1.07 10.97
N ARG A 77 11.86 -0.07 10.75
CA ARG A 77 12.44 0.18 9.42
C ARG A 77 13.34 -0.97 8.97
N GLU A 78 14.09 -1.58 9.87
CA GLU A 78 14.90 -2.77 9.56
C GLU A 78 14.03 -3.97 9.20
N ASP A 79 12.94 -4.23 9.95
CA ASP A 79 12.00 -5.29 9.57
C ASP A 79 11.34 -4.98 8.22
N MET A 80 11.00 -3.72 7.94
CA MET A 80 10.46 -3.32 6.63
C MET A 80 11.44 -3.57 5.47
N GLN A 81 12.75 -3.44 5.68
CA GLN A 81 13.75 -3.83 4.67
C GLN A 81 13.61 -5.31 4.31
N ILE A 82 13.41 -6.17 5.31
CA ILE A 82 13.18 -7.60 5.12
C ILE A 82 11.85 -7.83 4.39
N ARG A 83 10.76 -7.18 4.83
CA ARG A 83 9.44 -7.34 4.20
C ARG A 83 9.39 -6.89 2.74
N ILE A 84 10.17 -5.88 2.38
CA ILE A 84 10.28 -5.40 0.99
C ILE A 84 11.10 -6.37 0.13
N ARG A 85 12.14 -7.02 0.69
CA ARG A 85 12.85 -8.12 0.00
C ARG A 85 11.92 -9.29 -0.26
N GLU A 86 11.17 -9.73 0.75
CA GLU A 86 10.15 -10.79 0.62
C GLU A 86 9.07 -10.40 -0.41
N LEU A 87 8.67 -9.13 -0.47
CA LEU A 87 7.74 -8.64 -1.49
C LEU A 87 8.35 -8.70 -2.89
N ASN A 88 9.63 -8.33 -3.05
CA ASN A 88 10.33 -8.42 -4.33
C ASN A 88 10.41 -9.85 -4.84
N GLU A 89 10.71 -10.81 -3.98
CA GLU A 89 10.70 -12.25 -4.29
C GLU A 89 9.31 -12.68 -4.78
N LYS A 90 8.24 -12.30 -4.08
CA LYS A 90 6.86 -12.59 -4.53
C LYS A 90 6.53 -11.97 -5.88
N LEU A 91 6.98 -10.75 -6.15
CA LEU A 91 6.77 -10.12 -7.46
C LEU A 91 7.52 -10.87 -8.57
N LEU A 92 8.71 -11.38 -8.27
CA LEU A 92 9.50 -12.21 -9.19
C LEU A 92 8.82 -13.57 -9.45
N GLU A 93 8.28 -14.21 -8.42
CA GLU A 93 7.55 -15.48 -8.54
C GLU A 93 6.27 -15.34 -9.39
N ILE A 94 5.51 -14.26 -9.18
CA ILE A 94 4.21 -14.07 -9.81
C ILE A 94 4.35 -13.56 -11.25
N ASN A 95 5.18 -12.54 -11.47
CA ASN A 95 5.31 -11.88 -12.75
C ASN A 95 6.71 -11.27 -12.90
N PRO A 96 7.72 -12.08 -13.25
CA PRO A 96 9.13 -11.70 -13.15
C PRO A 96 9.51 -10.49 -14.00
N ASP A 97 8.97 -10.41 -15.21
CA ASP A 97 9.32 -9.34 -16.17
C ASP A 97 8.26 -8.25 -16.28
N GLY A 98 7.09 -8.46 -15.69
CA GLY A 98 5.96 -7.55 -15.81
C GLY A 98 6.13 -6.22 -15.05
N ILE A 99 5.18 -5.32 -15.30
CA ILE A 99 5.08 -4.05 -14.57
C ILE A 99 4.23 -4.26 -13.32
N TYR A 100 3.02 -4.78 -13.50
CA TYR A 100 2.00 -4.99 -12.47
C TYR A 100 2.23 -6.27 -11.68
N VAL A 101 1.53 -6.45 -10.57
CA VAL A 101 1.57 -7.72 -9.81
C VAL A 101 1.16 -8.89 -10.70
N HIS A 102 0.04 -8.77 -11.42
CA HIS A 102 -0.44 -9.79 -12.36
C HIS A 102 -0.65 -9.22 -13.76
N GLY A 103 -0.37 -10.04 -14.78
CA GLY A 103 -0.62 -9.71 -16.18
C GLY A 103 -0.05 -8.37 -16.63
N ASP A 104 -0.77 -7.72 -17.55
CA ASP A 104 -0.34 -6.51 -18.26
C ASP A 104 -1.14 -5.26 -17.87
N SER A 105 -1.92 -5.31 -16.79
CA SER A 105 -2.75 -4.19 -16.34
C SER A 105 -2.83 -4.08 -14.82
N LEU A 106 -3.18 -2.88 -14.34
CA LEU A 106 -3.37 -2.60 -12.91
C LEU A 106 -4.41 -3.55 -12.29
N THR A 107 -4.04 -4.20 -11.20
CA THR A 107 -4.92 -5.11 -10.46
C THR A 107 -5.25 -4.58 -9.07
N ILE A 108 -6.16 -5.27 -8.38
CA ILE A 108 -6.49 -4.96 -6.98
C ILE A 108 -5.26 -5.09 -6.06
N ALA A 109 -4.33 -6.01 -6.35
CA ALA A 109 -3.10 -6.17 -5.58
C ALA A 109 -2.23 -4.91 -5.69
N ASP A 110 -2.08 -4.37 -6.90
CA ASP A 110 -1.34 -3.12 -7.13
C ASP A 110 -1.97 -1.96 -6.36
N ILE A 111 -3.29 -1.78 -6.50
CA ILE A 111 -4.06 -0.71 -5.83
C ILE A 111 -3.97 -0.83 -4.30
N TYR A 112 -3.90 -2.04 -3.77
CA TYR A 112 -3.80 -2.30 -2.34
C TYR A 112 -2.40 -2.00 -1.79
N LEU A 113 -1.36 -2.39 -2.52
CA LEU A 113 0.05 -2.26 -2.11
C LEU A 113 0.58 -0.84 -2.24
N LEU A 114 0.33 -0.22 -3.39
CA LEU A 114 0.95 1.03 -3.81
C LEU A 114 0.90 2.13 -2.74
N PRO A 115 -0.24 2.34 -2.06
CA PRO A 115 -0.31 3.42 -1.10
C PRO A 115 0.40 3.12 0.22
N LEU A 116 0.49 1.86 0.62
CA LEU A 116 1.27 1.44 1.80
C LEU A 116 2.76 1.71 1.58
N ILE A 117 3.24 1.36 0.39
CA ILE A 117 4.63 1.60 -0.02
C ILE A 117 4.94 3.09 -0.07
N GLN A 118 4.04 3.90 -0.63
CA GLN A 118 4.21 5.35 -0.66
C GLN A 118 4.35 5.94 0.75
N ARG A 119 3.44 5.58 1.65
CA ARG A 119 3.47 6.11 3.00
C ARG A 119 4.66 5.59 3.81
N TYR A 120 5.18 4.39 3.53
CA TYR A 120 6.47 3.95 4.07
C TYR A 120 7.59 4.95 3.75
N PHE A 121 7.76 5.35 2.48
CA PHE A 121 8.78 6.32 2.10
C PHE A 121 8.55 7.70 2.74
N LEU A 122 7.29 8.09 2.91
CA LEU A 122 6.95 9.33 3.60
C LEU A 122 7.39 9.28 5.07
N GLY A 123 7.11 8.18 5.77
CA GLY A 123 7.51 7.98 7.17
C GLY A 123 9.02 7.89 7.36
N VAL A 124 9.74 7.18 6.48
CA VAL A 124 11.21 7.13 6.46
C VAL A 124 11.80 8.54 6.39
N ARG A 125 11.26 9.39 5.51
CA ARG A 125 11.72 10.77 5.37
C ARG A 125 11.38 11.62 6.59
N LYS A 126 10.15 11.50 7.11
CA LYS A 126 9.67 12.28 8.26
C LYS A 126 10.51 12.05 9.52
N HIS A 127 10.94 10.82 9.74
CA HIS A 127 11.73 10.42 10.91
C HIS A 127 13.25 10.44 10.64
N CYS A 128 13.69 10.94 9.48
CA CYS A 128 15.10 10.99 9.09
C CYS A 128 15.81 9.61 9.20
N LEU A 129 15.11 8.53 8.84
CA LEU A 129 15.64 7.17 8.89
C LEU A 129 16.55 6.87 7.70
N PRO A 130 17.44 5.86 7.81
CA PRO A 130 18.19 5.37 6.67
C PRO A 130 17.27 4.97 5.51
N ALA A 131 17.60 5.44 4.30
CA ALA A 131 16.88 5.10 3.08
C ALA A 131 16.91 3.58 2.81
N LEU A 132 15.89 3.05 2.15
CA LEU A 132 15.82 1.63 1.76
C LEU A 132 17.08 1.23 0.97
N ASP A 133 17.71 0.12 1.34
CA ASP A 133 18.73 -0.50 0.49
C ASP A 133 18.04 -1.18 -0.69
N GLU A 134 18.24 -0.61 -1.87
CA GLU A 134 17.61 -1.02 -3.12
C GLU A 134 18.39 -2.11 -3.86
N THR A 135 19.51 -2.58 -3.33
CA THR A 135 20.34 -3.64 -3.94
C THR A 135 19.57 -4.95 -4.05
N GLY A 136 19.44 -5.48 -5.27
CA GLY A 136 18.71 -6.73 -5.58
C GLY A 136 17.18 -6.60 -5.55
N LEU A 137 16.65 -5.37 -5.59
CA LEU A 137 15.21 -5.08 -5.57
C LEU A 137 14.68 -4.59 -6.93
N GLU A 138 15.32 -4.98 -8.04
CA GLU A 138 15.06 -4.44 -9.38
C GLU A 138 13.59 -4.54 -9.78
N ARG A 139 12.95 -5.69 -9.47
CA ARG A 139 11.54 -5.94 -9.80
C ARG A 139 10.59 -5.04 -9.00
N PHE A 140 10.82 -4.91 -7.70
CA PHE A 140 10.08 -4.00 -6.84
C PHE A 140 10.28 -2.53 -7.25
N ILE A 141 11.52 -2.14 -7.59
CA ILE A 141 11.84 -0.78 -8.02
C ILE A 141 11.11 -0.44 -9.32
N LYS A 142 11.13 -1.36 -10.31
CA LYS A 142 10.39 -1.22 -11.58
C LYS A 142 8.90 -1.03 -11.30
N TRP A 143 8.28 -1.93 -10.54
CA TRP A 143 6.87 -1.84 -10.14
C TRP A 143 6.55 -0.50 -9.48
N ARG A 144 7.26 -0.15 -8.40
CA ARG A 144 7.01 1.07 -7.62
C ARG A 144 7.15 2.33 -8.48
N LYS A 145 8.27 2.48 -9.20
CA LYS A 145 8.55 3.69 -9.98
C LYS A 145 7.52 3.85 -11.10
N THR A 146 7.20 2.79 -11.83
CA THR A 146 6.20 2.86 -12.90
C THR A 146 4.82 3.19 -12.36
N LEU A 147 4.39 2.56 -11.27
CA LEU A 147 3.05 2.80 -10.73
C LEU A 147 2.90 4.16 -10.03
N PHE A 148 3.96 4.69 -9.40
CA PHE A 148 3.94 6.05 -8.85
C PHE A 148 3.81 7.13 -9.94
N GLU A 149 4.23 6.81 -11.17
CA GLU A 149 4.11 7.72 -12.31
C GLU A 149 2.74 7.69 -12.99
N LEU A 150 1.85 6.76 -12.62
CA LEU A 150 0.51 6.70 -13.20
C LEU A 150 -0.29 7.98 -12.91
N PRO A 151 -0.89 8.62 -13.94
CA PRO A 151 -1.72 9.81 -13.72
C PRO A 151 -2.88 9.57 -12.76
N SER A 152 -3.49 8.39 -12.80
CA SER A 152 -4.55 7.99 -11.87
C SER A 152 -4.06 7.96 -10.43
N PHE A 153 -2.85 7.46 -10.20
CA PHE A 153 -2.25 7.43 -8.87
C PHE A 153 -1.87 8.84 -8.39
N LYS A 154 -1.22 9.65 -9.23
CA LYS A 154 -0.86 11.03 -8.87
C LYS A 154 -2.08 11.90 -8.53
N LYS A 155 -3.18 11.74 -9.25
CA LYS A 155 -4.45 12.46 -8.99
C LYS A 155 -5.18 11.99 -7.74
N SER A 156 -4.86 10.80 -7.25
CA SER A 156 -5.49 10.20 -6.08
C SER A 156 -4.90 10.63 -4.74
N PHE A 157 -3.83 11.41 -4.82
CA PHE A 157 -2.93 11.62 -3.71
C PHE A 157 -3.42 12.73 -2.81
N ASP A 158 -3.56 12.42 -1.52
CA ASP A 158 -3.64 13.40 -0.45
C ASP A 158 -2.28 14.08 -0.29
N SER A 159 -2.25 15.38 0.03
CA SER A 159 -0.98 16.04 0.30
C SER A 159 -0.26 15.41 1.50
N GLU A 160 1.06 15.58 1.59
CA GLU A 160 1.81 15.07 2.76
C GLU A 160 1.24 15.62 4.07
N ASP A 161 0.84 16.89 4.08
CA ASP A 161 0.21 17.54 5.23
C ASP A 161 -1.14 16.90 5.58
N ASP A 162 -1.98 16.61 4.59
CA ASP A 162 -3.26 15.94 4.82
C ASP A 162 -3.06 14.55 5.42
N ILE A 163 -2.08 13.80 4.92
CA ILE A 163 -1.71 12.48 5.44
C ILE A 163 -1.28 12.61 6.91
N TRP A 164 -0.39 13.54 7.22
CA TRP A 164 0.11 13.72 8.60
C TRP A 164 -0.96 14.22 9.57
N ASN A 165 -1.84 15.11 9.11
CA ASN A 165 -2.99 15.56 9.89
C ASN A 165 -3.92 14.39 10.20
N ALA A 166 -4.19 13.52 9.22
CA ALA A 166 -5.00 12.33 9.42
C ALA A 166 -4.38 11.37 10.46
N PHE A 167 -3.08 11.08 10.36
CA PHE A 167 -2.39 10.19 11.31
C PHE A 167 -2.26 10.78 12.72
N SER A 168 -2.03 12.09 12.82
CA SER A 168 -2.01 12.79 14.11
C SER A 168 -3.38 12.72 14.80
N ASN A 169 -4.45 12.91 14.04
CA ASN A 169 -5.82 12.78 14.55
C ASN A 169 -6.17 11.34 14.94
N LEU A 170 -5.70 10.35 14.18
CA LEU A 170 -5.86 8.94 14.53
C LEU A 170 -5.14 8.63 15.85
N LYS A 171 -3.89 9.07 16.01
CA LYS A 171 -3.10 8.87 17.24
C LYS A 171 -3.83 9.43 18.45
N LYS A 172 -4.29 10.69 18.39
CA LYS A 172 -5.08 11.32 19.46
C LYS A 172 -6.28 10.48 19.89
N ARG A 173 -7.04 9.93 18.93
CA ARG A 173 -8.21 9.08 19.22
C ARG A 173 -7.82 7.76 19.91
N LEU A 174 -6.72 7.15 19.47
CA LEU A 174 -6.22 5.91 20.06
C LEU A 174 -5.72 6.12 21.49
N ASP A 175 -5.10 7.27 21.76
CA ASP A 175 -4.61 7.60 23.10
C ASP A 175 -5.76 7.91 24.07
N THR A 176 -6.86 8.51 23.60
CA THR A 176 -8.07 8.74 24.44
C THR A 176 -8.88 7.49 24.78
N GLN A 177 -8.59 6.35 24.14
CA GLN A 177 -9.28 5.08 24.36
C GLN A 177 -8.54 4.14 25.34
N LYS A 178 -7.36 4.55 25.82
CA LYS A 178 -6.57 3.84 26.84
C LYS A 178 -6.87 4.40 28.22
#